data_AF-A0A3C1H6C5-F1
#
_entry.id   AF-A0A3C1H6C5-F1
#
_cell.length_a   1.000
_cell.length_b   1.000
_cell.length_c   1.000
_cell.angle_alpha   90.00
_cell.angle_beta   90.00
_cell.angle_gamma   90.00
#
_symmetry.space_group_name_H-M   'P 1'
#
loop_
_entity.id
_entity.type
_entity.pdbx_description
1 polymer ?
#
loop_
_entity_poly.entity_id
_entity_poly.type
_entity_poly.pdbx_seq_one_letter_code
_entity_poly.pdbx_strand_id
1 'polypeptide(L)'
;MFNGYTKGQALTMGGDANKNPARDDGSYLSEALNGTPSAISFQSKNPSKWYPEKTNYGYSLLDAYNTKKTDTKAFCTAYAGDQISESNMKYITDSAFDSWVSQRYPSPFLRSVTLKVKTGAVMDTAYSYTFRNVNSGLYLASADAAPSSGTNVQQGKPADKAAYTWTLQDAGDGYYYICSALNKNLCIDLPYGSADNGTSIGLWSNDESDARRFKFIDNGDGSYTICTKSSSDMSCFGVISDSKEEGADVIQWTSTGNDSQKWIVSMVLDPLNGTLIRNFDRLQSEYADAWSIETGLAAGAPVYGDREVTYTAVPEALSDAEYVRTPCDAKNLSGALAEFTVSEPVTVYAALDSRVEQAPAWLNGWTKTGLTLSNSNNVSYVLYARDADAGETVVLGENGQTAGCVNYTVAVTAKQAAPVTGDIDADDLCDKTDLVMMREYLLTAGTLTPEQAAIADMNSDGRLDADDLTLLKRMIK
;
A
#
# COMPACT_ATOMS: atom_id res chain seq x y z
N MET A 1 3.88 -62.05 -14.39
CA MET A 1 3.29 -62.93 -13.37
C MET A 1 2.99 -62.07 -12.15
N PHE A 2 1.71 -61.87 -11.83
CA PHE A 2 1.30 -61.30 -10.55
C PHE A 2 1.24 -62.45 -9.55
N ASN A 3 2.20 -62.54 -8.64
CA ASN A 3 2.18 -63.49 -7.53
C ASN A 3 1.61 -62.76 -6.31
N GLY A 4 0.42 -63.14 -5.84
CA GLY A 4 -0.07 -62.65 -4.53
C GLY A 4 -1.57 -62.63 -4.22
N TYR A 5 -2.49 -62.91 -5.16
CA TYR A 5 -3.94 -62.73 -4.88
C TYR A 5 -4.72 -64.04 -4.88
N THR A 6 -5.31 -64.39 -3.73
CA THR A 6 -6.31 -65.45 -3.58
C THR A 6 -7.72 -64.86 -3.77
N LYS A 7 -8.48 -65.43 -4.71
CA LYS A 7 -9.80 -64.99 -5.21
C LYS A 7 -9.78 -63.68 -6.00
N GLY A 8 -10.06 -63.79 -7.30
CA GLY A 8 -9.97 -62.70 -8.26
C GLY A 8 -11.09 -61.68 -8.16
N GLN A 9 -10.72 -60.41 -8.26
CA GLN A 9 -11.59 -59.34 -8.73
C GLN A 9 -10.84 -58.57 -9.82
N ALA A 10 -11.44 -58.50 -11.01
CA ALA A 10 -11.08 -57.52 -12.02
C ALA A 10 -12.28 -56.56 -12.16
N LEU A 11 -12.04 -55.26 -11.94
CA LEU A 11 -12.99 -54.21 -12.29
C LEU A 11 -12.31 -53.35 -13.37
N THR A 12 -12.75 -53.50 -14.61
CA THR A 12 -12.54 -52.49 -15.64
C THR A 12 -13.91 -51.95 -16.02
N MET A 13 -14.12 -50.65 -15.82
CA MET A 13 -15.35 -49.98 -16.25
C MET A 13 -15.27 -49.72 -17.75
N GLY A 14 -16.06 -50.45 -18.53
CA GLY A 14 -16.29 -50.18 -19.95
C GLY A 14 -17.63 -49.47 -20.13
N GLY A 15 -17.61 -48.24 -20.64
CA GLY A 15 -18.83 -47.60 -21.16
C GLY A 15 -19.31 -48.30 -22.43
N ASP A 16 -20.62 -48.23 -22.69
CA ASP A 16 -21.21 -48.82 -23.89
C ASP A 16 -20.72 -48.14 -25.19
N ALA A 17 -21.14 -48.65 -26.35
CA ALA A 17 -20.81 -48.09 -27.66
C ALA A 17 -21.23 -46.60 -27.84
N ASN A 18 -22.04 -46.06 -26.92
CA ASN A 18 -22.47 -44.66 -26.86
C ASN A 18 -21.78 -43.84 -25.74
N LYS A 19 -20.77 -44.41 -25.07
CA LYS A 19 -19.98 -43.78 -24.00
C LYS A 19 -20.80 -43.26 -22.81
N ASN A 20 -21.82 -43.99 -22.34
CA ASN A 20 -22.46 -43.63 -21.08
C ASN A 20 -21.60 -44.13 -19.88
N PRO A 21 -20.98 -43.23 -19.08
CA PRO A 21 -20.01 -43.62 -18.05
C PRO A 21 -20.62 -44.28 -16.82
N ALA A 22 -21.96 -44.34 -16.71
CA ALA A 22 -22.69 -44.79 -15.53
C ALA A 22 -23.38 -46.16 -15.67
N ARG A 23 -23.16 -46.89 -16.77
CA ARG A 23 -23.84 -48.17 -17.05
C ARG A 23 -22.81 -49.30 -17.14
N ASP A 24 -22.95 -50.31 -16.28
CA ASP A 24 -22.14 -51.54 -16.37
C ASP A 24 -22.72 -52.44 -17.45
N ASP A 25 -21.94 -52.66 -18.51
CA ASP A 25 -22.26 -53.56 -19.64
C ASP A 25 -21.14 -54.58 -19.88
N GLY A 26 -20.26 -54.80 -18.88
CA GLY A 26 -18.98 -55.48 -19.10
C GLY A 26 -18.48 -56.35 -17.96
N SER A 27 -19.34 -56.81 -17.05
CA SER A 27 -18.92 -57.66 -15.93
C SER A 27 -18.76 -59.14 -16.33
N TYR A 28 -17.57 -59.70 -16.08
CA TYR A 28 -17.23 -61.11 -16.28
C TYR A 28 -16.83 -61.75 -14.96
N LEU A 29 -17.22 -63.01 -14.75
CA LEU A 29 -16.84 -63.82 -13.60
C LEU A 29 -16.03 -65.03 -14.07
N SER A 30 -14.99 -65.39 -13.32
CA SER A 30 -14.30 -66.68 -13.47
C SER A 30 -14.22 -67.36 -12.11
N GLU A 31 -14.74 -68.58 -12.01
CA GLU A 31 -14.79 -69.34 -10.75
C GLU A 31 -13.50 -70.14 -10.47
N ALA A 32 -12.53 -70.08 -11.38
CA ALA A 32 -11.25 -70.79 -11.25
C ALA A 32 -10.06 -69.88 -11.58
N LEU A 33 -8.92 -70.13 -10.92
CA LEU A 33 -7.71 -69.29 -10.97
C LEU A 33 -7.15 -69.08 -12.40
N ASN A 34 -7.47 -69.98 -13.33
CA ASN A 34 -7.12 -69.91 -14.76
C ASN A 34 -8.33 -70.23 -15.67
N GLY A 35 -9.55 -70.06 -15.16
CA GLY A 35 -10.78 -70.32 -15.93
C GLY A 35 -11.01 -69.24 -16.98
N THR A 36 -11.59 -69.61 -18.12
CA THR A 36 -12.07 -68.63 -19.11
C THR A 36 -13.21 -67.82 -18.48
N PRO A 37 -13.10 -66.49 -18.34
CA PRO A 37 -14.17 -65.68 -17.75
C PRO A 37 -15.44 -65.77 -18.60
N SER A 38 -16.58 -65.91 -17.95
CA SER A 38 -17.90 -65.87 -18.59
C SER A 38 -18.61 -64.58 -18.23
N ALA A 39 -19.32 -63.98 -19.20
CA ALA A 39 -20.11 -62.77 -18.96
C ALA A 39 -21.21 -63.06 -17.93
N ILE A 40 -21.36 -62.15 -16.96
CA ILE A 40 -22.45 -62.23 -15.99
C ILE A 40 -23.72 -61.76 -16.70
N SER A 41 -24.70 -62.67 -16.87
CA SER A 41 -26.00 -62.30 -17.45
C SER A 41 -26.85 -61.57 -16.41
N PHE A 42 -26.68 -60.25 -16.28
CA PHE A 42 -27.52 -59.43 -15.42
C PHE A 42 -28.81 -59.02 -16.16
N GLN A 43 -29.98 -59.44 -15.66
CA GLN A 43 -31.23 -58.78 -16.03
C GLN A 43 -31.42 -57.56 -15.14
N SER A 44 -31.29 -56.37 -15.74
CA SER A 44 -31.55 -55.09 -15.06
C SER A 44 -32.97 -55.07 -14.49
N LYS A 45 -33.10 -55.22 -13.17
CA LYS A 45 -34.36 -54.96 -12.46
C LYS A 45 -34.51 -53.44 -12.33
N ASN A 46 -35.38 -52.88 -13.15
CA ASN A 46 -35.69 -51.45 -13.29
C ASN A 46 -34.67 -50.64 -14.10
N PRO A 47 -34.92 -50.45 -15.42
CA PRO A 47 -34.36 -49.31 -16.14
C PRO A 47 -34.93 -48.02 -15.53
N SER A 48 -34.19 -47.42 -14.61
CA SER A 48 -34.45 -46.05 -14.19
C SER A 48 -34.23 -45.13 -15.39
N LYS A 49 -35.24 -44.37 -15.77
CA LYS A 49 -35.13 -43.26 -16.72
C LYS A 49 -34.45 -42.08 -16.01
N TRP A 50 -33.19 -42.25 -15.65
CA TRP A 50 -32.40 -41.22 -15.00
C TRP A 50 -31.98 -40.17 -16.05
N TYR A 51 -32.54 -38.97 -15.93
CA TYR A 51 -32.21 -37.81 -16.77
C TYR A 51 -31.75 -36.68 -15.85
N PRO A 52 -30.42 -36.44 -15.71
CA PRO A 52 -29.85 -35.44 -14.79
C PRO A 52 -30.41 -34.03 -14.97
N GLU A 53 -30.90 -33.74 -16.18
CA GLU A 53 -31.41 -32.43 -16.58
C GLU A 53 -32.95 -32.28 -16.46
N LYS A 54 -33.66 -33.27 -15.92
CA LYS A 54 -35.15 -33.25 -15.84
C LYS A 54 -35.75 -33.40 -14.44
N THR A 55 -34.97 -33.70 -13.39
CA THR A 55 -35.50 -33.81 -12.01
C THR A 55 -34.71 -32.96 -11.03
N ASN A 56 -35.41 -32.23 -10.16
CA ASN A 56 -34.81 -31.33 -9.19
C ASN A 56 -34.16 -32.12 -8.04
N TYR A 57 -32.83 -32.11 -7.97
CA TYR A 57 -32.06 -32.77 -6.91
C TYR A 57 -31.89 -31.86 -5.69
N GLY A 58 -31.83 -32.48 -4.51
CA GLY A 58 -31.19 -31.90 -3.33
C GLY A 58 -29.77 -32.45 -3.21
N TYR A 59 -28.90 -31.74 -2.51
CA TYR A 59 -27.52 -32.18 -2.27
C TYR A 59 -27.25 -32.21 -0.77
N SER A 60 -26.40 -33.15 -0.38
CA SER A 60 -25.90 -33.28 0.98
C SER A 60 -24.40 -33.08 0.95
N LEU A 61 -23.90 -32.07 1.68
CA LEU A 61 -22.47 -31.98 1.93
C LEU A 61 -22.11 -33.09 2.92
N LEU A 62 -21.15 -33.92 2.50
CA LEU A 62 -20.53 -34.91 3.35
C LEU A 62 -19.27 -34.32 3.93
N ASP A 63 -19.08 -34.52 5.22
CA ASP A 63 -17.84 -34.17 5.86
C ASP A 63 -16.78 -35.22 5.51
N ALA A 64 -15.70 -34.81 4.85
CA ALA A 64 -14.61 -35.72 4.50
C ALA A 64 -13.66 -35.98 5.68
N TYR A 65 -13.63 -35.08 6.68
CA TYR A 65 -12.65 -35.08 7.77
C TYR A 65 -13.22 -34.45 9.05
N ASN A 66 -14.22 -35.05 9.71
CA ASN A 66 -14.64 -34.54 11.02
C ASN A 66 -14.30 -35.48 12.17
N THR A 67 -14.21 -34.87 13.35
CA THR A 67 -13.75 -35.43 14.62
C THR A 67 -14.64 -36.53 15.21
N LYS A 68 -15.69 -36.99 14.52
CA LYS A 68 -16.70 -37.93 15.04
C LYS A 68 -16.41 -39.41 14.75
N LYS A 69 -15.29 -39.76 14.10
CA LYS A 69 -14.85 -41.13 13.77
C LYS A 69 -15.87 -41.98 12.97
N THR A 70 -16.80 -41.32 12.30
CA THR A 70 -17.85 -41.94 11.47
C THR A 70 -17.87 -41.31 10.07
N ASP A 71 -16.79 -40.68 9.62
CA ASP A 71 -16.75 -39.97 8.35
C ASP A 71 -16.51 -40.88 7.13
N THR A 72 -16.67 -40.29 5.94
CA THR A 72 -16.48 -40.99 4.66
C THR A 72 -15.05 -41.55 4.54
N LYS A 73 -14.05 -40.83 5.04
CA LYS A 73 -12.65 -41.27 4.99
C LYS A 73 -12.41 -42.50 5.86
N ALA A 74 -12.92 -42.54 7.09
CA ALA A 74 -12.81 -43.68 7.98
C ALA A 74 -13.54 -44.90 7.40
N PHE A 75 -14.72 -44.70 6.79
CA PHE A 75 -15.42 -45.77 6.08
C PHE A 75 -14.58 -46.33 4.93
N CYS A 76 -14.08 -45.47 4.04
CA CYS A 76 -13.26 -45.90 2.91
C CYS A 76 -11.95 -46.56 3.37
N THR A 77 -11.33 -46.07 4.44
CA THR A 77 -10.11 -46.66 5.01
C THR A 77 -10.38 -48.06 5.58
N ALA A 78 -11.54 -48.28 6.18
CA ALA A 78 -11.88 -49.55 6.81
C ALA A 78 -12.42 -50.60 5.81
N TYR A 79 -13.15 -50.17 4.77
CA TYR A 79 -13.99 -51.07 3.97
C TYR A 79 -13.75 -51.01 2.45
N ALA A 80 -12.89 -50.10 1.97
CA ALA A 80 -12.47 -50.04 0.56
C ALA A 80 -11.01 -50.51 0.39
N GLY A 81 -10.54 -50.60 -0.85
CA GLY A 81 -9.18 -51.06 -1.16
C GLY A 81 -9.04 -52.59 -1.20
N ASP A 82 -7.80 -53.08 -1.11
CA ASP A 82 -7.48 -54.51 -1.15
C ASP A 82 -7.88 -55.20 0.17
N GLN A 83 -8.84 -56.11 0.09
CA GLN A 83 -9.48 -56.74 1.25
C GLN A 83 -9.30 -58.25 1.21
N ILE A 84 -8.98 -58.84 2.36
CA ILE A 84 -8.69 -60.28 2.49
C ILE A 84 -9.96 -61.16 2.58
N SER A 85 -11.16 -60.57 2.57
CA SER A 85 -12.45 -61.27 2.63
C SER A 85 -13.59 -60.39 2.10
N GLU A 86 -14.56 -61.01 1.42
CA GLU A 86 -15.80 -60.36 0.97
C GLU A 86 -16.60 -59.76 2.14
N SER A 87 -16.57 -60.41 3.32
CA SER A 87 -17.26 -59.91 4.52
C SER A 87 -16.70 -58.58 5.04
N ASN A 88 -15.50 -58.19 4.61
CA ASN A 88 -14.83 -56.96 5.03
C ASN A 88 -15.10 -55.80 4.05
N MET A 89 -15.67 -56.08 2.88
CA MET A 89 -16.14 -55.06 1.98
C MET A 89 -17.53 -54.60 2.41
N LYS A 90 -17.78 -53.29 2.42
CA LYS A 90 -19.10 -52.74 2.71
C LYS A 90 -19.48 -51.68 1.70
N TYR A 91 -20.73 -51.72 1.28
CA TYR A 91 -21.36 -50.59 0.59
C TYR A 91 -21.83 -49.58 1.62
N ILE A 92 -21.70 -48.30 1.29
CA ILE A 92 -22.32 -47.23 2.07
C ILE A 92 -23.83 -47.35 1.87
N THR A 93 -24.59 -47.41 2.97
CA THR A 93 -26.05 -47.39 2.93
C THR A 93 -26.56 -45.96 3.07
N ASP A 94 -27.74 -45.66 2.55
CA ASP A 94 -28.37 -44.33 2.69
C ASP A 94 -28.54 -43.92 4.17
N SER A 95 -28.77 -44.90 5.06
CA SER A 95 -28.86 -44.65 6.51
C SER A 95 -27.51 -44.30 7.14
N ALA A 96 -26.42 -44.93 6.69
CA ALA A 96 -25.07 -44.53 7.12
C ALA A 96 -24.74 -43.14 6.56
N PHE A 97 -25.09 -42.91 5.30
CA PHE A 97 -24.92 -41.64 4.59
C PHE A 97 -25.60 -40.48 5.32
N ASP A 98 -26.85 -40.65 5.80
CA ASP A 98 -27.60 -39.62 6.53
C ASP A 98 -26.86 -39.12 7.78
N SER A 99 -26.22 -40.03 8.52
CA SER A 99 -25.44 -39.68 9.71
C SER A 99 -24.14 -38.91 9.44
N TRP A 100 -23.69 -38.89 8.18
CA TRP A 100 -22.45 -38.22 7.73
C TRP A 100 -22.70 -36.88 7.04
N VAL A 101 -23.98 -36.55 6.81
CA VAL A 101 -24.35 -35.29 6.19
C VAL A 101 -24.11 -34.14 7.17
N SER A 102 -23.20 -33.24 6.82
CA SER A 102 -22.96 -32.01 7.58
C SER A 102 -24.00 -30.93 7.25
N GLN A 103 -24.54 -30.96 6.03
CA GLN A 103 -25.56 -30.01 5.59
C GLN A 103 -26.44 -30.59 4.47
N ARG A 104 -27.77 -30.37 4.55
CA ARG A 104 -28.75 -30.74 3.52
C ARG A 104 -29.26 -29.50 2.80
N TYR A 105 -29.24 -29.53 1.48
CA TYR A 105 -29.83 -28.51 0.62
C TYR A 105 -30.98 -29.13 -0.18
N PRO A 106 -32.25 -28.86 0.18
CA PRO A 106 -33.39 -29.35 -0.58
C PRO A 106 -33.49 -28.65 -1.94
N SER A 107 -34.07 -29.33 -2.93
CA SER A 107 -34.30 -28.77 -4.27
C SER A 107 -35.23 -27.53 -4.22
N PRO A 108 -35.24 -26.60 -5.20
CA PRO A 108 -34.64 -26.71 -6.55
C PRO A 108 -33.62 -25.61 -6.96
N PHE A 109 -32.68 -25.16 -6.11
CA PHE A 109 -31.87 -23.95 -6.42
C PHE A 109 -30.35 -24.09 -6.33
N LEU A 110 -29.74 -24.99 -7.09
CA LEU A 110 -28.30 -24.90 -7.39
C LEU A 110 -28.10 -24.76 -8.89
N ARG A 111 -28.15 -23.50 -9.37
CA ARG A 111 -27.63 -23.13 -10.70
C ARG A 111 -26.15 -22.70 -10.63
N SER A 112 -25.65 -22.37 -9.43
CA SER A 112 -24.25 -22.02 -9.16
C SER A 112 -23.91 -22.30 -7.69
N VAL A 113 -22.71 -22.83 -7.43
CA VAL A 113 -22.10 -22.79 -6.09
C VAL A 113 -21.41 -21.44 -5.93
N THR A 114 -21.87 -20.60 -5.02
CA THR A 114 -21.12 -19.42 -4.62
C THR A 114 -20.04 -19.87 -3.64
N LEU A 115 -18.85 -20.18 -4.15
CA LEU A 115 -17.65 -20.15 -3.30
C LEU A 115 -17.53 -18.73 -2.77
N LYS A 116 -17.33 -18.55 -1.45
CA LYS A 116 -16.95 -17.25 -0.90
C LYS A 116 -15.50 -16.94 -1.34
N VAL A 117 -15.31 -16.68 -2.64
CA VAL A 117 -14.05 -16.17 -3.15
C VAL A 117 -13.91 -14.79 -2.57
N LYS A 118 -12.92 -14.59 -1.70
CA LYS A 118 -12.61 -13.26 -1.22
C LYS A 118 -12.13 -12.46 -2.43
N THR A 119 -12.76 -11.32 -2.70
CA THR A 119 -12.35 -10.41 -3.77
C THR A 119 -11.04 -9.76 -3.36
N GLY A 120 -10.00 -9.94 -4.17
CA GLY A 120 -8.71 -9.30 -3.94
C GLY A 120 -8.79 -7.80 -4.24
N ALA A 121 -8.13 -7.00 -3.41
CA ALA A 121 -7.84 -5.61 -3.72
C ALA A 121 -6.87 -5.53 -4.90
N VAL A 122 -7.04 -4.49 -5.72
CA VAL A 122 -6.10 -4.17 -6.80
C VAL A 122 -4.96 -3.36 -6.19
N MET A 123 -3.74 -3.88 -6.30
CA MET A 123 -2.52 -3.24 -5.80
C MET A 123 -1.74 -2.70 -6.99
N ASP A 124 -1.12 -1.53 -6.86
CA ASP A 124 -0.34 -0.93 -7.92
C ASP A 124 1.09 -1.48 -7.94
N THR A 125 1.38 -2.33 -8.93
CA THR A 125 2.69 -2.98 -9.09
C THR A 125 3.82 -2.03 -9.48
N ALA A 126 3.53 -0.75 -9.76
CA ALA A 126 4.57 0.26 -10.00
C ALA A 126 5.30 0.68 -8.72
N TYR A 127 4.66 0.52 -7.55
CA TYR A 127 5.20 0.94 -6.27
C TYR A 127 5.83 -0.22 -5.48
N SER A 128 6.71 0.17 -4.54
CA SER A 128 7.12 -0.71 -3.45
C SER A 128 6.26 -0.42 -2.22
N TYR A 129 6.23 -1.34 -1.26
CA TYR A 129 5.33 -1.30 -0.11
C TYR A 129 6.05 -1.69 1.18
N THR A 130 5.54 -1.14 2.28
CA THR A 130 5.79 -1.66 3.64
C THR A 130 4.49 -2.24 4.20
N PHE A 131 4.61 -3.20 5.11
CA PHE A 131 3.47 -3.84 5.77
C PHE A 131 3.62 -3.73 7.28
N ARG A 132 2.80 -2.90 7.93
CA ARG A 132 2.81 -2.73 9.39
C ARG A 132 1.71 -3.56 10.04
N ASN A 133 2.07 -4.44 10.96
CA ASN A 133 1.09 -5.22 11.71
C ASN A 133 0.24 -4.30 12.61
N VAL A 134 -1.08 -4.50 12.62
CA VAL A 134 -2.02 -3.67 13.39
C VAL A 134 -1.86 -3.90 14.90
N ASN A 135 -1.59 -5.13 15.35
CA ASN A 135 -1.47 -5.45 16.77
C ASN A 135 -0.14 -4.97 17.41
N SER A 136 0.99 -5.18 16.73
CA SER A 136 2.31 -4.86 17.28
C SER A 136 2.83 -3.47 16.89
N GLY A 137 2.38 -2.93 15.74
CA GLY A 137 2.97 -1.73 15.13
C GLY A 137 4.34 -1.98 14.48
N LEU A 138 4.83 -3.22 14.45
CA LEU A 138 6.07 -3.62 13.79
C LEU A 138 5.82 -3.97 12.31
N TYR A 139 6.90 -4.03 11.52
CA TYR A 139 6.83 -4.19 10.08
C TYR A 139 7.29 -5.56 9.62
N LEU A 140 6.65 -6.09 8.57
CA LEU A 140 7.08 -7.30 7.88
C LEU A 140 8.49 -7.10 7.31
N ALA A 141 9.39 -8.00 7.67
CA ALA A 141 10.83 -7.85 7.47
C ALA A 141 11.46 -9.14 6.95
N SER A 142 12.38 -8.99 6.01
CA SER A 142 13.38 -10.02 5.71
C SER A 142 14.39 -10.07 6.85
N ALA A 143 14.52 -11.21 7.53
CA ALA A 143 15.44 -11.37 8.66
C ALA A 143 16.88 -11.00 8.26
N ASP A 144 17.56 -10.28 9.16
CA ASP A 144 18.95 -9.81 9.02
C ASP A 144 19.28 -9.08 7.71
N ALA A 145 18.26 -8.55 7.01
CA ALA A 145 18.39 -7.99 5.66
C ALA A 145 19.10 -8.93 4.66
N ALA A 146 18.94 -10.26 4.83
CA ALA A 146 19.68 -11.25 4.02
C ALA A 146 19.00 -11.52 2.66
N PRO A 147 19.65 -11.21 1.51
CA PRO A 147 19.08 -11.37 0.17
C PRO A 147 19.27 -12.80 -0.40
N SER A 148 18.95 -13.82 0.39
CA SER A 148 19.16 -15.25 0.08
C SER A 148 17.89 -16.08 0.18
N SER A 149 17.82 -17.19 -0.57
CA SER A 149 16.76 -18.17 -0.36
C SER A 149 16.87 -18.81 1.03
N GLY A 150 15.74 -19.06 1.69
CA GLY A 150 15.69 -19.55 3.06
C GLY A 150 15.71 -18.46 4.13
N THR A 151 15.86 -17.17 3.76
CA THR A 151 15.74 -16.09 4.73
C THR A 151 14.33 -16.07 5.34
N ASN A 152 14.28 -16.03 6.67
CA ASN A 152 13.02 -15.98 7.40
C ASN A 152 12.28 -14.64 7.18
N VAL A 153 10.95 -14.67 7.17
CA VAL A 153 10.13 -13.45 7.21
C VAL A 153 9.56 -13.27 8.62
N GLN A 154 9.93 -12.16 9.26
CA GLN A 154 9.61 -11.86 10.65
C GLN A 154 9.02 -10.45 10.78
N GLN A 155 8.64 -10.04 11.99
CA GLN A 155 8.35 -8.61 12.27
C GLN A 155 9.55 -7.90 12.92
N GLY A 156 9.73 -6.61 12.66
CA GLY A 156 10.77 -5.81 13.32
C GLY A 156 10.59 -4.29 13.19
N LYS A 157 11.53 -3.52 13.72
CA LYS A 157 11.53 -2.06 13.61
C LYS A 157 12.26 -1.60 12.34
N PRO A 158 11.73 -0.65 11.56
CA PRO A 158 12.31 -0.27 10.26
C PRO A 158 13.60 0.56 10.43
N ALA A 159 14.70 -0.09 10.81
CA ALA A 159 16.02 0.54 10.95
C ALA A 159 16.77 0.64 9.61
N ASP A 160 16.50 -0.29 8.68
CA ASP A 160 17.00 -0.31 7.30
C ASP A 160 15.80 -0.38 6.36
N LYS A 161 15.53 0.68 5.56
CA LYS A 161 14.35 0.73 4.69
C LYS A 161 14.24 -0.49 3.75
N ALA A 162 15.35 -1.05 3.26
CA ALA A 162 15.30 -2.10 2.23
C ALA A 162 14.79 -3.45 2.76
N ALA A 163 15.10 -3.82 4.01
CA ALA A 163 14.68 -5.09 4.60
C ALA A 163 13.17 -5.20 4.87
N TYR A 164 12.47 -4.05 4.96
CA TYR A 164 11.03 -3.95 5.21
C TYR A 164 10.24 -3.52 3.97
N THR A 165 10.92 -3.36 2.83
CA THR A 165 10.33 -2.92 1.57
C THR A 165 10.13 -4.09 0.63
N TRP A 166 8.95 -4.13 0.02
CA TRP A 166 8.47 -5.24 -0.80
C TRP A 166 7.90 -4.73 -2.12
N THR A 167 8.25 -5.36 -3.23
CA THR A 167 7.63 -5.11 -4.54
C THR A 167 6.54 -6.13 -4.81
N LEU A 168 5.50 -5.74 -5.53
CA LEU A 168 4.42 -6.64 -5.95
C LEU A 168 4.55 -6.97 -7.43
N GLN A 169 4.35 -8.24 -7.78
CA GLN A 169 4.22 -8.69 -9.17
C GLN A 169 2.83 -9.33 -9.33
N ASP A 170 2.07 -8.96 -10.35
CA ASP A 170 0.76 -9.57 -10.62
C ASP A 170 0.91 -11.06 -10.95
N ALA A 171 0.14 -11.89 -10.25
CA ALA A 171 0.10 -13.34 -10.44
C ALA A 171 -1.22 -13.83 -11.06
N GLY A 172 -2.12 -12.91 -11.44
CA GLY A 172 -3.45 -13.21 -11.96
C GLY A 172 -4.46 -13.56 -10.86
N ASP A 173 -5.76 -13.55 -11.22
CA ASP A 173 -6.88 -13.89 -10.34
C ASP A 173 -6.92 -13.10 -9.00
N GLY A 174 -6.35 -11.89 -9.00
CA GLY A 174 -6.24 -11.02 -7.82
C GLY A 174 -5.15 -11.44 -6.82
N TYR A 175 -4.23 -12.33 -7.22
CA TYR A 175 -3.06 -12.70 -6.44
C TYR A 175 -1.82 -11.93 -6.90
N TYR A 176 -0.86 -11.79 -5.99
CA TYR A 176 0.43 -11.17 -6.22
C TYR A 176 1.54 -12.06 -5.68
N TYR A 177 2.71 -11.99 -6.32
CA TYR A 177 3.97 -12.34 -5.69
C TYR A 177 4.47 -11.14 -4.88
N ILE A 178 4.82 -11.35 -3.62
CA ILE A 178 5.40 -10.33 -2.75
C ILE A 178 6.90 -10.57 -2.70
N CYS A 179 7.70 -9.70 -3.31
CA CYS A 179 9.13 -9.91 -3.51
C CYS A 179 9.98 -8.89 -2.76
N SER A 180 11.13 -9.31 -2.26
CA SER A 180 12.00 -8.46 -1.45
C SER A 180 12.63 -7.35 -2.29
N ALA A 181 12.65 -6.11 -1.79
CA ALA A 181 13.39 -5.03 -2.43
C ALA A 181 14.92 -5.25 -2.44
N LEU A 182 15.44 -6.07 -1.51
CA LEU A 182 16.86 -6.46 -1.48
C LEU A 182 17.25 -7.35 -2.67
N ASN A 183 16.31 -8.16 -3.17
CA ASN A 183 16.47 -8.98 -4.38
C ASN A 183 15.10 -9.36 -4.93
N LYS A 184 14.67 -8.69 -6.02
CA LYS A 184 13.34 -8.86 -6.60
C LYS A 184 13.06 -10.25 -7.20
N ASN A 185 14.07 -11.12 -7.29
CA ASN A 185 13.91 -12.52 -7.70
C ASN A 185 13.56 -13.45 -6.53
N LEU A 186 13.63 -12.95 -5.28
CA LEU A 186 13.27 -13.67 -4.08
C LEU A 186 11.92 -13.16 -3.57
N CYS A 187 10.94 -14.06 -3.60
CA CYS A 187 9.58 -13.75 -3.18
C CYS A 187 9.20 -14.58 -1.96
N ILE A 188 8.24 -14.04 -1.22
CA ILE A 188 7.63 -14.70 -0.08
C ILE A 188 7.06 -16.05 -0.54
N ASP A 189 7.32 -17.08 0.25
CA ASP A 189 6.97 -18.47 -0.03
C ASP A 189 6.43 -19.16 1.22
N LEU A 190 5.49 -20.08 1.00
CA LEU A 190 5.11 -21.10 1.96
C LEU A 190 5.90 -22.38 1.65
N PRO A 191 6.87 -22.78 2.50
CA PRO A 191 7.69 -23.94 2.25
C PRO A 191 6.85 -25.19 1.90
N TYR A 192 7.23 -25.83 0.79
CA TYR A 192 6.55 -27.02 0.23
C TYR A 192 5.07 -26.82 -0.15
N GLY A 193 4.59 -25.57 -0.26
CA GLY A 193 3.18 -25.27 -0.51
C GLY A 193 2.24 -25.76 0.60
N SER A 194 2.77 -25.94 1.82
CA SER A 194 1.98 -26.34 2.98
C SER A 194 0.83 -25.36 3.20
N ALA A 195 -0.35 -25.85 3.55
CA ALA A 195 -1.51 -25.05 3.96
C ALA A 195 -1.73 -25.13 5.49
N ASP A 196 -0.84 -25.81 6.21
CA ASP A 196 -1.00 -26.07 7.64
C ASP A 196 -0.78 -24.80 8.47
N ASN A 197 -1.58 -24.67 9.53
CA ASN A 197 -1.43 -23.61 10.52
C ASN A 197 -0.05 -23.67 11.18
N GLY A 198 0.62 -22.53 11.28
CA GLY A 198 1.96 -22.43 11.86
C GLY A 198 3.09 -22.63 10.87
N THR A 199 2.79 -22.81 9.58
CA THR A 199 3.82 -22.80 8.54
C THR A 199 4.49 -21.42 8.52
N SER A 200 5.78 -21.38 8.85
CA SER A 200 6.64 -20.20 8.76
C SER A 200 6.82 -19.77 7.31
N ILE A 201 6.85 -18.46 7.08
CA ILE A 201 6.96 -17.85 5.78
C ILE A 201 8.42 -17.43 5.55
N GLY A 202 8.96 -17.65 4.36
CA GLY A 202 10.33 -17.26 4.04
C GLY A 202 10.54 -16.82 2.59
N LEU A 203 11.77 -16.50 2.22
CA LEU A 203 12.13 -16.04 0.87
C LEU A 203 12.67 -17.17 0.00
N TRP A 204 12.13 -17.34 -1.20
CA TRP A 204 12.65 -18.27 -2.20
C TRP A 204 12.54 -17.71 -3.61
N SER A 205 13.29 -18.29 -4.55
CA SER A 205 13.14 -17.98 -5.97
C SER A 205 11.71 -18.21 -6.42
N ASN A 206 11.17 -17.31 -7.24
CA ASN A 206 9.81 -17.45 -7.76
C ASN A 206 9.75 -18.54 -8.85
N ASP A 207 9.01 -19.61 -8.59
CA ASP A 207 8.70 -20.70 -9.54
C ASP A 207 7.23 -20.65 -10.02
N GLU A 208 6.55 -19.55 -9.73
CA GLU A 208 5.15 -19.26 -10.05
C GLU A 208 4.10 -20.17 -9.39
N SER A 209 4.48 -21.05 -8.46
CA SER A 209 3.55 -21.96 -7.76
C SER A 209 2.59 -21.23 -6.80
N ASP A 210 1.50 -21.93 -6.42
CA ASP A 210 0.51 -21.45 -5.44
C ASP A 210 1.09 -21.23 -4.02
N ALA A 211 2.31 -21.68 -3.76
CA ALA A 211 3.04 -21.43 -2.51
C ALA A 211 3.45 -19.95 -2.34
N ARG A 212 3.53 -19.20 -3.45
CA ARG A 212 4.04 -17.81 -3.51
C ARG A 212 2.98 -16.79 -3.92
N ARG A 213 1.72 -17.24 -4.03
CA ARG A 213 0.60 -16.41 -4.46
C ARG A 213 -0.21 -15.94 -3.26
N PHE A 214 -0.31 -14.63 -3.11
CA PHE A 214 -0.99 -14.00 -1.97
C PHE A 214 -2.03 -13.00 -2.44
N LYS A 215 -3.17 -12.95 -1.75
CA LYS A 215 -4.28 -12.07 -2.09
C LYS A 215 -4.53 -11.08 -0.96
N PHE A 216 -4.50 -9.79 -1.30
CA PHE A 216 -4.82 -8.71 -0.37
C PHE A 216 -6.33 -8.54 -0.28
N ILE A 217 -6.89 -8.65 0.92
CA ILE A 217 -8.32 -8.42 1.18
C ILE A 217 -8.43 -7.14 1.98
N ASP A 218 -9.04 -6.12 1.39
CA ASP A 218 -9.37 -4.87 2.08
C ASP A 218 -10.43 -5.15 3.16
N ASN A 219 -10.12 -4.81 4.41
CA ASN A 219 -11.01 -4.98 5.54
C ASN A 219 -12.01 -3.81 5.70
N GLY A 220 -11.86 -2.73 4.92
CA GLY A 220 -12.71 -1.54 4.95
C GLY A 220 -12.41 -0.55 6.08
N ASP A 221 -11.37 -0.82 6.88
CA ASP A 221 -10.89 0.02 8.00
C ASP A 221 -9.48 0.58 7.77
N GLY A 222 -8.97 0.51 6.53
CA GLY A 222 -7.60 0.88 6.16
C GLY A 222 -6.56 -0.22 6.39
N SER A 223 -6.96 -1.37 6.94
CA SER A 223 -6.11 -2.55 7.05
C SER A 223 -6.44 -3.62 5.99
N TYR A 224 -5.47 -4.48 5.73
CA TYR A 224 -5.59 -5.60 4.80
C TYR A 224 -5.34 -6.93 5.51
N THR A 225 -6.04 -7.97 5.04
CA THR A 225 -5.72 -9.37 5.33
C THR A 225 -5.00 -9.97 4.13
N ILE A 226 -3.78 -10.49 4.32
CA ILE A 226 -2.98 -11.08 3.23
C ILE A 226 -3.20 -12.60 3.21
N CYS A 227 -4.12 -13.07 2.36
CA CYS A 227 -4.55 -14.46 2.27
C CYS A 227 -3.62 -15.32 1.42
N THR A 228 -3.48 -16.60 1.76
CA THR A 228 -2.59 -17.54 1.05
C THR A 228 -3.35 -18.37 0.01
N LYS A 229 -2.82 -18.46 -1.21
CA LYS A 229 -3.43 -19.29 -2.27
C LYS A 229 -3.39 -20.78 -1.92
N SER A 230 -2.31 -21.25 -1.29
CA SER A 230 -2.15 -22.64 -0.86
C SER A 230 -3.27 -23.12 0.07
N SER A 231 -3.88 -22.20 0.83
CA SER A 231 -5.04 -22.50 1.69
C SER A 231 -6.40 -22.17 1.04
N SER A 232 -6.45 -21.84 -0.26
CA SER A 232 -7.66 -21.35 -0.93
C SER A 232 -8.30 -20.16 -0.22
N ASP A 233 -7.48 -19.20 0.22
CA ASP A 233 -7.86 -17.97 0.94
C ASP A 233 -8.42 -18.19 2.38
N MET A 234 -8.32 -19.41 2.92
CA MET A 234 -8.76 -19.75 4.29
C MET A 234 -7.79 -19.28 5.38
N SER A 235 -6.49 -19.25 5.06
CA SER A 235 -5.41 -18.79 5.94
C SER A 235 -4.79 -17.49 5.41
N CYS A 236 -4.15 -16.75 6.30
CA CYS A 236 -3.50 -15.47 6.02
C CYS A 236 -2.21 -15.31 6.82
N PHE A 237 -1.44 -14.28 6.50
CA PHE A 237 -0.26 -13.91 7.27
C PHE A 237 -0.65 -13.47 8.67
N GLY A 238 0.01 -14.02 9.68
CA GLY A 238 -0.17 -13.65 11.07
C GLY A 238 1.13 -13.74 11.84
N VAL A 239 1.28 -12.89 12.85
CA VAL A 239 2.43 -12.95 13.76
C VAL A 239 2.21 -14.08 14.77
N ILE A 240 3.22 -14.94 14.94
CA ILE A 240 3.12 -16.11 15.82
C ILE A 240 2.71 -15.70 17.25
N SER A 241 1.71 -16.42 17.80
CA SER A 241 1.18 -16.21 19.16
C SER A 241 0.78 -14.76 19.48
N ASP A 242 0.35 -13.99 18.47
CA ASP A 242 0.01 -12.56 18.60
C ASP A 242 1.14 -11.69 19.20
N SER A 243 2.40 -12.14 19.04
CA SER A 243 3.56 -11.49 19.64
C SER A 243 3.72 -10.04 19.21
N LYS A 244 4.22 -9.20 20.12
CA LYS A 244 4.60 -7.80 19.86
C LYS A 244 6.11 -7.59 19.87
N GLU A 245 6.88 -8.68 19.99
CA GLU A 245 8.33 -8.64 20.05
C GLU A 245 8.95 -8.59 18.65
N GLU A 246 10.07 -7.90 18.54
CA GLU A 246 10.92 -7.91 17.35
C GLU A 246 11.53 -9.30 17.12
N GLY A 247 11.62 -9.70 15.86
CA GLY A 247 12.08 -11.04 15.47
C GLY A 247 11.00 -12.13 15.59
N ALA A 248 9.78 -11.79 16.03
CA ALA A 248 8.70 -12.77 16.05
C ALA A 248 8.35 -13.21 14.62
N ASP A 249 8.17 -14.51 14.46
CA ASP A 249 7.96 -15.15 13.17
C ASP A 249 6.61 -14.76 12.55
N VAL A 250 6.59 -14.61 11.22
CA VAL A 250 5.35 -14.45 10.47
C VAL A 250 5.01 -15.79 9.82
N ILE A 251 3.85 -16.30 10.19
CA ILE A 251 3.35 -17.62 9.80
C ILE A 251 2.08 -17.46 8.98
N GLN A 252 1.69 -18.51 8.26
CA GLN A 252 0.29 -18.62 7.87
C GLN A 252 -0.54 -19.21 9.02
N TRP A 253 -1.74 -18.68 9.18
CA TRP A 253 -2.72 -19.23 10.10
C TRP A 253 -4.13 -19.02 9.57
N THR A 254 -5.07 -19.88 9.96
CA THR A 254 -6.49 -19.73 9.65
C THR A 254 -6.94 -18.30 9.96
N SER A 255 -7.61 -17.65 9.00
CA SER A 255 -8.03 -16.27 9.15
C SER A 255 -9.11 -16.15 10.24
N THR A 256 -8.76 -15.52 11.36
CA THR A 256 -9.65 -15.31 12.52
C THR A 256 -10.13 -13.86 12.63
N GLY A 257 -9.49 -12.93 11.92
CA GLY A 257 -9.77 -11.49 12.00
C GLY A 257 -9.09 -10.80 13.19
N ASN A 258 -8.15 -11.46 13.86
CA ASN A 258 -7.32 -10.87 14.92
C ASN A 258 -6.41 -9.76 14.34
N ASP A 259 -6.10 -8.74 15.15
CA ASP A 259 -5.25 -7.63 14.71
C ASP A 259 -3.81 -8.05 14.39
N SER A 260 -3.34 -9.19 14.92
CA SER A 260 -2.07 -9.81 14.55
C SER A 260 -2.04 -10.37 13.13
N GLN A 261 -3.19 -10.49 12.47
CA GLN A 261 -3.36 -10.93 11.08
C GLN A 261 -3.71 -9.79 10.11
N LYS A 262 -3.83 -8.56 10.63
CA LYS A 262 -4.14 -7.37 9.85
C LYS A 262 -2.90 -6.53 9.63
N TRP A 263 -2.78 -5.97 8.44
CA TRP A 263 -1.62 -5.21 8.00
C TRP A 263 -2.03 -3.88 7.41
N ILE A 264 -1.43 -2.80 7.86
CA ILE A 264 -1.47 -1.52 7.16
C ILE A 264 -0.46 -1.61 6.02
N VAL A 265 -0.94 -1.47 4.79
CA VAL A 265 -0.12 -1.54 3.57
C VAL A 265 0.15 -0.11 3.11
N SER A 266 1.42 0.32 3.11
CA SER A 266 1.79 1.69 2.76
C SER A 266 2.76 1.70 1.59
N MET A 267 2.49 2.52 0.58
CA MET A 267 3.39 2.74 -0.55
C MET A 267 4.70 3.37 -0.07
N VAL A 268 5.81 2.94 -0.65
CA VAL A 268 7.14 3.55 -0.49
C VAL A 268 7.38 4.41 -1.70
N LEU A 269 7.57 5.70 -1.45
CA LEU A 269 7.75 6.71 -2.49
C LEU A 269 9.17 7.26 -2.43
N ASP A 270 9.88 7.27 -3.56
CA ASP A 270 11.22 7.85 -3.62
C ASP A 270 11.14 9.37 -3.44
N PRO A 271 11.89 9.97 -2.50
CA PRO A 271 11.79 11.40 -2.23
C PRO A 271 12.02 12.25 -3.48
N LEU A 272 11.20 13.28 -3.67
CA LEU A 272 11.42 14.26 -4.73
C LEU A 272 12.58 15.18 -4.34
N ASN A 273 13.31 15.66 -5.34
CA ASN A 273 14.46 16.53 -5.13
C ASN A 273 14.45 17.66 -6.15
N GLY A 274 14.43 18.88 -5.64
CA GLY A 274 14.72 20.12 -6.36
C GLY A 274 16.11 20.65 -6.03
N THR A 275 16.30 21.94 -6.23
CA THR A 275 17.53 22.68 -5.93
C THR A 275 17.61 23.03 -4.45
N LEU A 276 16.61 23.74 -3.93
CA LEU A 276 16.51 24.19 -2.54
C LEU A 276 15.77 23.15 -1.68
N ILE A 277 14.72 22.56 -2.23
CA ILE A 277 13.89 21.52 -1.60
C ILE A 277 14.54 20.16 -1.87
N ARG A 278 15.01 19.50 -0.83
CA ARG A 278 15.68 18.20 -0.90
C ARG A 278 14.96 17.18 -0.03
N ASN A 279 15.03 15.90 -0.42
CA ASN A 279 14.41 14.81 0.32
C ASN A 279 12.92 15.08 0.62
N PHE A 280 12.17 15.58 -0.37
CA PHE A 280 10.75 15.83 -0.22
C PHE A 280 10.00 14.49 -0.17
N ASP A 281 9.60 14.10 1.04
CA ASP A 281 8.90 12.85 1.34
C ASP A 281 7.40 13.11 1.49
N ARG A 282 6.59 12.24 0.87
CA ARG A 282 5.11 12.30 0.98
C ARG A 282 4.71 11.25 1.99
N LEU A 283 4.32 11.70 3.17
CA LEU A 283 4.09 10.85 4.34
C LEU A 283 2.79 10.06 4.25
N GLN A 284 1.91 10.45 3.32
CA GLN A 284 0.65 9.78 3.03
C GLN A 284 0.58 9.39 1.57
N SER A 285 -0.02 8.23 1.32
CA SER A 285 -0.05 7.59 0.02
C SER A 285 -1.18 8.13 -0.87
N GLU A 286 -2.21 8.66 -0.23
CA GLU A 286 -3.36 9.31 -0.84
C GLU A 286 -2.90 10.58 -1.57
N TYR A 287 -3.18 10.64 -2.88
CA TYR A 287 -2.79 11.75 -3.77
C TYR A 287 -1.28 11.95 -3.92
N ALA A 288 -0.44 10.98 -3.52
CA ALA A 288 1.02 11.06 -3.60
C ALA A 288 1.55 11.49 -4.98
N ASP A 289 0.95 11.00 -6.05
CA ASP A 289 1.37 11.24 -7.44
C ASP A 289 1.06 12.65 -7.94
N ALA A 290 0.17 13.36 -7.25
CA ALA A 290 -0.16 14.76 -7.54
C ALA A 290 0.73 15.76 -6.79
N TRP A 291 1.71 15.30 -5.99
CA TRP A 291 2.73 16.18 -5.43
C TRP A 291 3.91 16.29 -6.38
N SER A 292 4.41 17.51 -6.60
CA SER A 292 5.61 17.76 -7.40
C SER A 292 6.39 18.97 -6.88
N ILE A 293 7.68 19.04 -7.22
CA ILE A 293 8.51 20.23 -7.06
C ILE A 293 8.64 20.88 -8.42
N GLU A 294 8.32 22.16 -8.48
CA GLU A 294 8.34 22.99 -9.68
C GLU A 294 9.24 24.20 -9.43
N THR A 295 9.68 24.88 -10.49
CA THR A 295 10.50 26.10 -10.41
C THR A 295 9.82 27.20 -11.23
N GLY A 296 10.22 28.46 -11.04
CA GLY A 296 9.66 29.53 -11.88
C GLY A 296 8.28 29.99 -11.41
N LEU A 297 8.02 30.09 -10.10
CA LEU A 297 6.70 30.51 -9.61
C LEU A 297 6.34 31.91 -10.13
N ALA A 298 5.37 31.97 -11.03
CA ALA A 298 4.92 33.19 -11.70
C ALA A 298 3.45 33.09 -12.13
N ALA A 299 2.89 34.19 -12.65
CA ALA A 299 1.56 34.14 -13.26
C ALA A 299 1.54 33.14 -14.44
N GLY A 300 0.53 32.28 -14.48
CA GLY A 300 0.41 31.15 -15.41
C GLY A 300 0.95 29.83 -14.85
N ALA A 301 1.73 29.84 -13.77
CA ALA A 301 2.24 28.62 -13.15
C ALA A 301 1.09 27.78 -12.54
N PRO A 302 1.14 26.43 -12.63
CA PRO A 302 0.10 25.56 -12.11
C PRO A 302 0.09 25.57 -10.58
N VAL A 303 -1.11 25.61 -9.99
CA VAL A 303 -1.32 25.64 -8.53
C VAL A 303 -1.34 24.23 -7.95
N TYR A 304 -2.08 23.32 -8.57
CA TYR A 304 -2.38 22.00 -7.98
C TYR A 304 -2.05 20.85 -8.90
N GLY A 305 -1.53 19.74 -8.39
CA GLY A 305 -1.19 18.57 -9.21
C GLY A 305 -2.40 17.76 -9.67
N ASP A 306 -3.57 17.99 -9.07
CA ASP A 306 -4.82 17.26 -9.34
C ASP A 306 -5.91 18.14 -9.99
N ARG A 307 -5.59 19.40 -10.36
CA ARG A 307 -6.52 20.35 -10.99
C ARG A 307 -5.82 21.28 -11.97
N GLU A 308 -6.53 21.62 -13.03
CA GLU A 308 -6.11 22.63 -14.01
C GLU A 308 -6.44 24.05 -13.51
N VAL A 309 -5.63 24.55 -12.58
CA VAL A 309 -5.73 25.91 -12.01
C VAL A 309 -4.36 26.57 -12.06
N THR A 310 -4.30 27.83 -12.48
CA THR A 310 -3.04 28.58 -12.58
C THR A 310 -3.05 29.82 -11.70
N TYR A 311 -1.88 30.27 -11.25
CA TYR A 311 -1.75 31.58 -10.62
C TYR A 311 -2.03 32.70 -11.62
N THR A 312 -2.68 33.77 -11.16
CA THR A 312 -2.95 34.98 -11.93
C THR A 312 -2.18 36.19 -11.39
N ALA A 313 -1.78 36.15 -10.12
CA ALA A 313 -0.92 37.15 -9.50
C ALA A 313 0.02 36.48 -8.49
N VAL A 314 1.32 36.77 -8.61
CA VAL A 314 2.41 36.30 -7.75
C VAL A 314 3.22 37.51 -7.29
N PRO A 315 3.52 37.67 -5.99
CA PRO A 315 4.34 38.76 -5.51
C PRO A 315 5.79 38.60 -5.99
N GLU A 316 6.47 39.70 -6.27
CA GLU A 316 7.84 39.71 -6.78
C GLU A 316 8.83 38.95 -5.89
N ALA A 317 8.63 38.98 -4.56
CA ALA A 317 9.42 38.22 -3.61
C ALA A 317 9.40 36.69 -3.84
N LEU A 318 8.41 36.18 -4.58
CA LEU A 318 8.30 34.76 -4.95
C LEU A 318 8.51 34.52 -6.45
N SER A 319 8.91 35.56 -7.21
CA SER A 319 9.32 35.39 -8.60
C SER A 319 10.39 34.31 -8.68
N ASP A 320 10.17 33.34 -9.56
CA ASP A 320 11.12 32.25 -9.83
C ASP A 320 11.41 31.31 -8.65
N ALA A 321 10.65 31.41 -7.56
CA ALA A 321 10.78 30.52 -6.42
C ALA A 321 10.62 29.05 -6.84
N GLU A 322 11.38 28.17 -6.18
CA GLU A 322 11.09 26.74 -6.20
C GLU A 322 9.88 26.48 -5.32
N TYR A 323 8.92 25.68 -5.76
CA TYR A 323 7.69 25.48 -5.03
C TYR A 323 7.16 24.06 -5.12
N VAL A 324 6.48 23.63 -4.05
CA VAL A 324 5.75 22.38 -3.99
C VAL A 324 4.35 22.62 -4.54
N ARG A 325 4.08 22.03 -5.71
CA ARG A 325 2.72 21.93 -6.25
C ARG A 325 1.99 20.82 -5.50
N THR A 326 1.02 21.22 -4.68
CA THR A 326 0.27 20.28 -3.82
C THR A 326 -0.98 19.76 -4.54
N PRO A 327 -1.52 18.59 -4.18
CA PRO A 327 -2.87 18.19 -4.59
C PRO A 327 -3.89 19.05 -3.83
N CYS A 328 -4.89 19.60 -4.51
CA CYS A 328 -5.95 20.32 -3.81
C CYS A 328 -6.85 19.38 -3.00
N ASP A 329 -6.94 18.08 -3.31
CA ASP A 329 -7.70 17.11 -2.51
C ASP A 329 -6.98 16.61 -1.26
N ALA A 330 -5.67 16.87 -1.14
CA ALA A 330 -4.95 16.67 0.12
C ALA A 330 -5.46 17.55 1.26
N LYS A 331 -6.34 18.55 0.99
CA LYS A 331 -7.12 19.27 2.01
C LYS A 331 -7.98 18.35 2.89
N ASN A 332 -8.35 17.17 2.38
CA ASN A 332 -9.17 16.19 3.09
C ASN A 332 -8.36 15.25 3.99
N LEU A 333 -7.03 15.38 3.98
CA LEU A 333 -6.13 14.63 4.84
C LEU A 333 -5.89 15.37 6.16
N SER A 334 -5.46 14.62 7.19
CA SER A 334 -5.17 15.17 8.52
C SER A 334 -3.78 14.76 9.00
N GLY A 335 -3.21 15.53 9.93
CA GLY A 335 -1.87 15.30 10.46
C GLY A 335 -0.75 15.79 9.55
N ALA A 336 0.42 15.14 9.62
CA ALA A 336 1.57 15.43 8.76
C ALA A 336 1.37 14.79 7.38
N LEU A 337 1.55 15.58 6.33
CA LEU A 337 1.28 15.19 4.94
C LEU A 337 2.55 14.99 4.13
N ALA A 338 3.53 15.87 4.33
CA ALA A 338 4.82 15.82 3.65
C ALA A 338 5.91 16.47 4.50
N GLU A 339 7.16 16.20 4.19
CA GLU A 339 8.31 16.88 4.78
C GLU A 339 9.43 17.03 3.77
N PHE A 340 10.32 18.00 3.97
CA PHE A 340 11.52 18.15 3.16
C PHE A 340 12.65 18.78 3.97
N THR A 341 13.87 18.57 3.51
CA THR A 341 15.06 19.28 3.99
C THR A 341 15.43 20.41 3.03
N VAL A 342 16.07 21.46 3.53
CA VAL A 342 16.54 22.58 2.70
C VAL A 342 18.05 22.47 2.43
N SER A 343 18.51 22.79 1.23
CA SER A 343 19.93 22.62 0.86
C SER A 343 20.87 23.71 1.41
N GLU A 344 20.33 24.89 1.68
CA GLU A 344 21.04 26.08 2.15
C GLU A 344 20.10 26.92 3.03
N PRO A 345 20.54 28.04 3.64
CA PRO A 345 19.63 28.94 4.33
C PRO A 345 18.57 29.50 3.37
N VAL A 346 17.30 29.31 3.70
CA VAL A 346 16.16 29.69 2.86
C VAL A 346 15.11 30.44 3.65
N THR A 347 14.22 31.13 2.94
CA THR A 347 12.92 31.55 3.46
C THR A 347 11.84 30.67 2.83
N VAL A 348 11.05 30.01 3.69
CA VAL A 348 9.94 29.14 3.30
C VAL A 348 8.64 29.89 3.46
N TYR A 349 7.80 29.87 2.42
CA TYR A 349 6.51 30.50 2.37
C TYR A 349 5.40 29.46 2.25
N ALA A 350 4.35 29.58 3.06
CA ALA A 350 3.12 28.83 2.93
C ALA A 350 1.99 29.76 2.47
N ALA A 351 1.51 29.53 1.25
CA ALA A 351 0.39 30.24 0.65
C ALA A 351 -0.93 29.56 1.02
N LEU A 352 -1.55 30.00 2.11
CA LEU A 352 -2.78 29.41 2.65
C LEU A 352 -4.02 30.12 2.09
N ASP A 353 -5.05 29.38 1.68
CA ASP A 353 -6.32 29.96 1.23
C ASP A 353 -6.86 30.96 2.26
N SER A 354 -7.17 32.19 1.81
CA SER A 354 -7.57 33.29 2.68
C SER A 354 -8.87 33.05 3.45
N ARG A 355 -9.65 32.02 3.08
CA ARG A 355 -10.91 31.64 3.74
C ARG A 355 -10.72 30.73 4.96
N VAL A 356 -9.51 30.21 5.16
CA VAL A 356 -9.17 29.44 6.37
C VAL A 356 -9.20 30.39 7.57
N GLU A 357 -10.15 30.18 8.48
CA GLU A 357 -10.38 31.07 9.63
C GLU A 357 -9.31 30.91 10.72
N GLN A 358 -8.82 29.68 10.91
CA GLN A 358 -7.77 29.35 11.87
C GLN A 358 -6.60 28.69 11.14
N ALA A 359 -5.44 29.33 11.18
CA ALA A 359 -4.23 28.77 10.61
C ALA A 359 -3.90 27.42 11.28
N PRO A 360 -3.51 26.39 10.50
CA PRO A 360 -3.19 25.07 11.04
C PRO A 360 -1.98 25.12 11.97
N ALA A 361 -1.95 24.21 12.96
CA ALA A 361 -0.97 24.24 14.05
C ALA A 361 0.49 24.13 13.61
N TRP A 362 0.78 23.53 12.45
CA TRP A 362 2.14 23.44 11.91
C TRP A 362 2.70 24.78 11.41
N LEU A 363 1.84 25.80 11.23
CA LEU A 363 2.24 27.19 10.96
C LEU A 363 2.50 28.00 12.25
N ASN A 364 2.45 27.38 13.43
CA ASN A 364 2.82 28.07 14.67
C ASN A 364 4.29 28.53 14.59
N GLY A 365 4.53 29.80 14.91
CA GLY A 365 5.86 30.42 14.80
C GLY A 365 6.21 30.98 13.42
N TRP A 366 5.34 30.80 12.42
CA TRP A 366 5.49 31.45 11.11
C TRP A 366 4.91 32.86 11.16
N THR A 367 5.54 33.79 10.42
CA THR A 367 5.13 35.20 10.33
C THR A 367 4.17 35.40 9.17
N LYS A 368 2.99 35.98 9.41
CA LYS A 368 2.07 36.40 8.34
C LYS A 368 2.64 37.66 7.66
N THR A 369 2.98 37.57 6.38
CA THR A 369 3.80 38.58 5.67
C THR A 369 3.01 39.77 5.12
N GLY A 370 1.69 39.65 4.99
CA GLY A 370 0.85 40.63 4.28
C GLY A 370 0.82 40.45 2.75
N LEU A 371 1.73 39.63 2.19
CA LEU A 371 1.71 39.27 0.77
C LEU A 371 0.53 38.35 0.45
N THR A 372 0.09 38.38 -0.81
CA THR A 372 -0.99 37.52 -1.31
C THR A 372 -0.67 36.92 -2.68
N LEU A 373 -1.26 35.76 -2.96
CA LEU A 373 -1.35 35.16 -4.29
C LEU A 373 -2.82 35.15 -4.74
N SER A 374 -3.07 35.06 -6.04
CA SER A 374 -4.41 34.81 -6.58
C SER A 374 -4.36 33.83 -7.74
N ASN A 375 -5.43 33.06 -7.94
CA ASN A 375 -5.52 32.06 -9.01
C ASN A 375 -6.68 32.29 -10.00
N SER A 376 -6.72 31.47 -11.05
CA SER A 376 -7.71 31.54 -12.13
C SER A 376 -9.16 31.22 -11.72
N ASN A 377 -9.37 30.71 -10.50
CA ASN A 377 -10.68 30.43 -9.92
C ASN A 377 -11.11 31.48 -8.88
N ASN A 378 -10.45 32.64 -8.85
CA ASN A 378 -10.71 33.73 -7.91
C ASN A 378 -10.50 33.35 -6.44
N VAL A 379 -9.58 32.40 -6.17
CA VAL A 379 -9.10 32.15 -4.80
C VAL A 379 -7.91 33.05 -4.53
N SER A 380 -7.92 33.69 -3.36
CA SER A 380 -6.79 34.44 -2.82
C SER A 380 -6.10 33.62 -1.72
N TYR A 381 -4.79 33.76 -1.60
CA TYR A 381 -3.98 33.11 -0.58
C TYR A 381 -3.24 34.16 0.23
N VAL A 382 -3.14 33.94 1.53
CA VAL A 382 -2.30 34.73 2.45
C VAL A 382 -1.00 33.98 2.71
N LEU A 383 0.12 34.70 2.68
CA LEU A 383 1.44 34.09 2.84
C LEU A 383 1.93 34.17 4.29
N TYR A 384 2.28 33.00 4.83
CA TYR A 384 3.06 32.85 6.04
C TYR A 384 4.50 32.55 5.65
N ALA A 385 5.48 33.08 6.36
CA ALA A 385 6.89 32.84 6.09
C ALA A 385 7.66 32.47 7.35
N ARG A 386 8.68 31.65 7.18
CA ARG A 386 9.73 31.45 8.18
C ARG A 386 11.06 31.18 7.50
N ASP A 387 12.14 31.49 8.19
CA ASP A 387 13.46 31.05 7.75
C ASP A 387 13.71 29.60 8.16
N ALA A 388 14.56 28.92 7.41
CA ALA A 388 15.09 27.60 7.73
C ALA A 388 16.58 27.56 7.40
N ASP A 389 17.38 26.97 8.30
CA ASP A 389 18.82 26.80 8.11
C ASP A 389 19.13 25.61 7.21
N ALA A 390 20.31 25.60 6.58
CA ALA A 390 20.75 24.49 5.74
C ALA A 390 20.64 23.12 6.46
N GLY A 391 20.00 22.16 5.82
CA GLY A 391 19.75 20.82 6.35
C GLY A 391 18.57 20.72 7.31
N GLU A 392 17.89 21.81 7.65
CA GLU A 392 16.70 21.79 8.49
C GLU A 392 15.53 21.09 7.78
N THR A 393 14.76 20.30 8.54
CA THR A 393 13.52 19.67 8.07
C THR A 393 12.31 20.59 8.28
N VAL A 394 11.57 20.82 7.20
CA VAL A 394 10.27 21.50 7.18
C VAL A 394 9.16 20.46 7.05
N VAL A 395 8.22 20.45 8.00
CA VAL A 395 7.05 19.54 7.97
C VAL A 395 5.82 20.32 7.51
N LEU A 396 5.08 19.72 6.58
CA LEU A 396 3.84 20.24 6.00
C LEU A 396 2.66 19.41 6.51
N GLY A 397 1.66 20.08 7.08
CA GLY A 397 0.49 19.42 7.66
C GLY A 397 -0.81 19.72 6.93
N GLU A 398 -1.93 19.36 7.54
CA GLU A 398 -3.27 19.71 7.07
C GLU A 398 -3.47 21.23 6.86
N ASN A 399 -4.40 21.62 5.99
CA ASN A 399 -4.62 23.03 5.65
C ASN A 399 -5.53 23.77 6.65
N GLY A 400 -6.09 23.09 7.64
CA GLY A 400 -7.04 23.68 8.60
C GLY A 400 -8.36 24.12 7.96
N GLN A 401 -8.80 23.45 6.87
CA GLN A 401 -9.94 23.91 6.08
C GLN A 401 -11.21 24.16 6.89
N THR A 402 -11.88 25.27 6.56
CA THR A 402 -13.30 25.51 6.79
C THR A 402 -14.08 25.22 5.49
N ALA A 403 -15.41 25.38 5.51
CA ALA A 403 -16.25 25.06 4.36
C ALA A 403 -15.83 25.80 3.07
N GLY A 404 -15.48 25.04 2.02
CA GLY A 404 -15.20 25.57 0.68
C GLY A 404 -13.75 26.01 0.43
N CYS A 405 -12.82 25.77 1.36
CA CYS A 405 -11.40 26.05 1.18
C CYS A 405 -10.73 25.11 0.17
N VAL A 406 -9.62 25.55 -0.41
CA VAL A 406 -8.70 24.72 -1.20
C VAL A 406 -7.38 24.51 -0.47
N ASN A 407 -6.51 23.63 -0.98
CA ASN A 407 -5.22 23.36 -0.34
C ASN A 407 -4.22 24.53 -0.56
N TYR A 408 -3.14 24.53 0.22
CA TYR A 408 -2.07 25.53 0.17
C TYR A 408 -0.96 25.17 -0.84
N THR A 409 -0.07 26.12 -1.11
CA THR A 409 1.19 25.90 -1.85
C THR A 409 2.37 26.29 -0.95
N VAL A 410 3.50 25.61 -1.08
CA VAL A 410 4.73 25.96 -0.36
C VAL A 410 5.77 26.43 -1.36
N ALA A 411 6.29 27.65 -1.18
CA ALA A 411 7.37 28.19 -1.99
C ALA A 411 8.62 28.38 -1.14
N VAL A 412 9.80 28.22 -1.75
CA VAL A 412 11.10 28.31 -1.10
C VAL A 412 12.00 29.18 -1.95
N THR A 413 12.58 30.21 -1.33
CA THR A 413 13.58 31.07 -1.95
C THR A 413 14.87 30.99 -1.15
N ALA A 414 16.01 31.22 -1.79
CA ALA A 414 17.25 31.47 -1.05
C ALA A 414 17.01 32.60 -0.06
N LYS A 415 17.56 32.47 1.16
CA LYS A 415 17.43 33.51 2.16
C LYS A 415 18.22 34.72 1.67
N GLN A 416 17.52 35.84 1.52
CA GLN A 416 18.19 37.09 1.19
C GLN A 416 19.15 37.45 2.33
N ALA A 417 20.36 37.90 1.98
CA ALA A 417 21.29 38.40 2.96
C ALA A 417 20.65 39.56 3.73
N ALA A 418 21.01 39.72 5.00
CA ALA A 418 20.59 40.91 5.73
C ALA A 418 21.08 42.15 4.96
N PRO A 419 20.21 43.15 4.74
CA PRO A 419 20.61 44.37 4.04
C PRO A 419 21.87 44.97 4.67
N VAL A 420 22.84 45.36 3.84
CA VAL A 420 24.06 46.00 4.33
C VAL A 420 23.70 47.41 4.79
N THR A 421 23.95 47.75 6.06
CA THR A 421 23.71 49.11 6.56
C THR A 421 24.50 50.11 5.72
N GLY A 422 23.81 51.09 5.15
CA GLY A 422 24.38 52.10 4.26
C GLY A 422 24.45 51.73 2.77
N ASP A 423 24.08 50.51 2.37
CA ASP A 423 23.89 50.12 0.97
C ASP A 423 22.44 50.46 0.55
N ILE A 424 22.26 51.63 -0.06
CA ILE A 424 20.97 52.23 -0.39
C ILE A 424 20.53 51.82 -1.79
N ASP A 425 21.47 51.53 -2.71
CA ASP A 425 21.16 51.11 -4.08
C ASP A 425 20.99 49.58 -4.26
N ALA A 426 21.24 48.82 -3.18
CA ALA A 426 21.06 47.38 -3.06
C ALA A 426 21.97 46.57 -3.99
N ASP A 427 23.22 47.01 -4.15
CA ASP A 427 24.26 46.31 -4.93
C ASP A 427 25.18 45.41 -4.07
N ASP A 428 24.82 45.20 -2.80
CA ASP A 428 25.55 44.49 -1.75
C ASP A 428 26.84 45.19 -1.28
N LEU A 429 27.08 46.45 -1.69
CA LEU A 429 28.28 47.23 -1.35
C LEU A 429 27.93 48.62 -0.84
N CYS A 430 28.21 48.91 0.43
CA CYS A 430 28.19 50.30 0.91
C CYS A 430 29.36 51.12 0.34
N ASP A 431 29.10 51.92 -0.70
CA ASP A 431 30.10 52.66 -1.46
C ASP A 431 29.69 54.11 -1.83
N LYS A 432 30.42 54.73 -2.76
CA LYS A 432 30.21 56.14 -3.14
C LYS A 432 28.86 56.36 -3.82
N THR A 433 28.27 55.34 -4.41
CA THR A 433 26.98 55.40 -5.12
C THR A 433 25.86 55.62 -4.11
N ASP A 434 25.88 54.91 -2.98
CA ASP A 434 24.95 55.13 -1.85
C ASP A 434 25.08 56.52 -1.27
N LEU A 435 26.32 57.01 -1.14
CA LEU A 435 26.58 58.37 -0.66
C LEU A 435 25.90 59.41 -1.55
N VAL A 436 25.91 59.19 -2.85
CA VAL A 436 25.26 60.07 -3.83
C VAL A 436 23.74 59.96 -3.68
N MET A 437 23.18 58.75 -3.58
CA MET A 437 21.74 58.56 -3.34
C MET A 437 21.27 59.23 -2.04
N MET A 438 21.98 59.04 -0.92
CA MET A 438 21.64 59.67 0.36
C MET A 438 21.71 61.20 0.28
N ARG A 439 22.73 61.72 -0.40
CA ARG A 439 22.86 63.17 -0.61
C ARG A 439 21.74 63.72 -1.49
N GLU A 440 21.38 63.02 -2.55
CA GLU A 440 20.29 63.43 -3.45
C GLU A 440 18.93 63.40 -2.74
N TYR A 441 18.66 62.36 -1.95
CA TYR A 441 17.47 62.27 -1.10
C TYR A 441 17.35 63.50 -0.17
N LEU A 442 18.42 63.82 0.56
CA LEU A 442 18.44 64.97 1.49
C LEU A 442 18.33 66.33 0.79
N LEU A 443 18.82 66.46 -0.44
CA LEU A 443 18.80 67.72 -1.19
C LEU A 443 17.52 67.96 -1.97
N THR A 444 16.90 66.90 -2.50
CA THR A 444 15.79 67.00 -3.45
C THR A 444 14.44 66.53 -2.89
N ALA A 445 14.43 66.00 -1.66
CA ALA A 445 13.29 65.28 -1.10
C ALA A 445 12.81 64.15 -2.03
N GLY A 446 13.78 63.40 -2.58
CA GLY A 446 13.50 62.16 -3.30
C GLY A 446 12.78 61.14 -2.43
N THR A 447 12.34 60.02 -3.01
CA THR A 447 11.68 58.94 -2.25
C THR A 447 12.59 57.74 -2.18
N LEU A 448 12.97 57.34 -0.96
CA LEU A 448 13.51 56.01 -0.67
C LEU A 448 12.34 55.06 -0.33
N THR A 449 12.48 53.78 -0.62
CA THR A 449 11.55 52.78 -0.05
C THR A 449 11.70 52.70 1.47
N PRO A 450 10.73 52.17 2.21
CA PRO A 450 10.88 51.96 3.66
C PRO A 450 12.11 51.14 4.04
N GLU A 451 12.48 50.14 3.22
CA GLU A 451 13.67 49.31 3.43
C GLU A 451 14.96 50.12 3.23
N GLN A 452 15.04 50.88 2.12
CA GLN A 452 16.17 51.78 1.85
C GLN A 452 16.31 52.85 2.93
N ALA A 453 15.19 53.38 3.42
CA ALA A 453 15.20 54.36 4.50
C ALA A 453 15.69 53.77 5.82
N ALA A 454 15.33 52.52 6.13
CA ALA A 454 15.77 51.84 7.35
C ALA A 454 17.27 51.55 7.36
N ILE A 455 17.86 51.21 6.21
CA ILE A 455 19.31 50.93 6.10
C ILE A 455 20.14 52.19 5.89
N ALA A 456 19.53 53.28 5.41
CA ALA A 456 20.14 54.60 5.33
C ALA A 456 20.18 55.35 6.67
N ASP A 457 19.36 54.94 7.66
CA ASP A 457 19.38 55.46 9.03
C ASP A 457 20.57 54.85 9.80
N MET A 458 21.72 55.49 9.65
CA MET A 458 23.01 54.97 10.11
C MET A 458 23.15 55.04 11.63
N ASN A 459 22.35 55.86 12.31
CA ASN A 459 22.39 56.03 13.77
C ASN A 459 21.18 55.41 14.49
N SER A 460 20.19 54.90 13.75
CA SER A 460 18.95 54.29 14.23
C SER A 460 18.09 55.22 15.10
N ASP A 461 18.09 56.53 14.82
CA ASP A 461 17.29 57.52 15.53
C ASP A 461 15.89 57.75 14.93
N GLY A 462 15.60 57.05 13.83
CA GLY A 462 14.33 57.11 13.11
C GLY A 462 14.17 58.33 12.22
N ARG A 463 15.26 59.07 11.96
CA ARG A 463 15.31 60.21 11.04
C ARG A 463 16.43 59.97 10.04
N LEU A 464 16.22 60.47 8.83
CA LEU A 464 17.24 60.52 7.80
C LEU A 464 17.70 61.96 7.64
N ASP A 465 18.89 62.27 8.13
CA ASP A 465 19.43 63.63 8.09
C ASP A 465 20.95 63.71 7.84
N ALA A 466 21.54 64.87 8.12
CA ALA A 466 22.94 65.14 7.85
C ALA A 466 23.90 64.32 8.73
N ASP A 467 23.43 63.83 9.88
CA ASP A 467 24.22 62.98 10.77
C ASP A 467 24.41 61.59 10.16
N ASP A 468 23.37 61.01 9.55
CA ASP A 468 23.44 59.76 8.80
C ASP A 468 24.39 59.87 7.60
N LEU A 469 24.25 60.95 6.82
CA LEU A 469 25.14 61.21 5.69
C LEU A 469 26.61 61.33 6.15
N THR A 470 26.85 61.87 7.35
CA THR A 470 28.20 61.99 7.91
C THR A 470 28.74 60.63 8.35
N LEU A 471 27.91 59.76 8.92
CA LEU A 471 28.28 58.40 9.29
C LEU A 471 28.56 57.54 8.05
N LEU A 472 27.70 57.62 7.04
CA LEU A 472 27.89 56.94 5.75
C LEU A 472 29.22 57.35 5.09
N LYS A 473 29.53 58.65 5.05
CA LYS A 473 30.83 59.18 4.56
C LYS A 473 32.04 58.61 5.30
N ARG A 474 31.91 58.26 6.58
CA ARG A 474 33.02 57.72 7.38
C ARG A 474 33.23 56.23 7.14
N MET A 475 32.19 55.52 6.72
CA MET A 475 32.25 54.08 6.43
C MET A 475 32.88 53.81 5.06
N ILE A 476 32.61 54.68 4.08
CA ILE A 476 33.16 54.60 2.73
C ILE A 476 34.62 55.09 2.74
N LYS A 477 35.57 54.24 2.33
CA LYS A 477 37.01 54.57 2.26
C LYS A 477 37.44 55.26 0.98
#